data_AF-A0A9D7AQ92-F1
#
_entry.id   AF-A0A9D7AQ92-F1
#
_cell.length_a   1.000
_cell.length_b   1.000
_cell.length_c   1.000
_cell.angle_alpha   90.00
_cell.angle_beta   90.00
_cell.angle_gamma   90.00
#
_symmetry.space_group_name_H-M   'P 1'
#
loop_
_entity.id
_entity.type
_entity.pdbx_description
1 polymer ?
#
loop_
_entity_poly.entity_id
_entity_poly.type
_entity_poly.pdbx_seq_one_letter_code
_entity_poly.pdbx_strand_id
1 'polypeptide(L)'
;MIVMSCARENKVTGLKLVLTGLLLAAASVLFPVHAKESSSSTVALTDLPVQGQQTYALILRGGPFEFEKDGVVFGNRERLLPNHKRGYYREYTVKTPGSRNRGQRRIVCGGVPRTPDTCYYTADHYASFRKILP
;
A
#
# COMPACT_ATOMS: atom_id res chain seq x y z
N MET A 1 43.21 43.98 38.43
CA MET A 1 42.07 43.22 37.86
C MET A 1 41.41 42.49 39.03
N ILE A 2 40.33 43.04 39.59
CA ILE A 2 38.91 42.71 39.25
C ILE A 2 38.56 41.33 39.88
N VAL A 3 37.67 41.14 40.86
CA VAL A 3 36.79 42.01 41.66
C VAL A 3 36.34 41.24 42.93
N MET A 4 36.05 42.00 43.99
CA MET A 4 34.91 41.93 44.92
C MET A 4 34.37 40.59 45.48
N SER A 5 34.43 40.55 46.82
CA SER A 5 33.38 40.08 47.74
C SER A 5 31.95 40.11 47.20
N CYS A 6 31.15 39.11 47.56
CA CYS A 6 29.80 39.35 48.06
C CYS A 6 29.31 38.19 48.91
N ALA A 7 29.01 38.50 50.18
CA ALA A 7 28.30 37.65 51.12
C ALA A 7 26.79 37.64 50.81
N ARG A 8 26.10 36.54 51.08
CA ARG A 8 24.87 36.55 51.90
C ARG A 8 24.36 35.15 52.22
N GLU A 9 24.27 34.90 53.51
CA GLU A 9 23.38 33.93 54.13
C GLU A 9 21.91 34.29 53.82
N ASN A 10 21.03 33.29 53.76
CA ASN A 10 19.65 33.49 54.20
C ASN A 10 18.98 32.17 54.60
N LYS A 11 18.97 31.98 55.94
CA LYS A 11 17.86 31.52 56.78
C LYS A 11 17.09 30.26 56.36
N VAL A 12 17.37 29.19 57.11
CA VAL A 12 16.44 28.13 57.45
C VAL A 12 15.23 28.73 58.18
N THR A 13 14.00 28.53 57.69
CA THR A 13 12.78 28.28 58.48
C THR A 13 11.55 28.21 57.56
N GLY A 14 10.79 27.11 57.63
CA GLY A 14 9.51 27.01 56.93
C GLY A 14 8.94 25.61 56.83
N LEU A 15 8.76 24.93 57.96
CA LEU A 15 7.90 23.75 58.06
C LEU A 15 6.47 24.11 57.62
N LYS A 16 5.98 23.55 56.50
CA LYS A 16 4.56 23.22 56.29
C LYS A 16 4.44 21.94 55.45
N LEU A 17 4.11 20.84 56.12
CA LEU A 17 3.51 19.63 55.55
C LEU A 17 2.22 20.02 54.81
N VAL A 18 2.04 19.65 53.53
CA VAL A 18 0.75 19.20 52.98
C VAL A 18 1.00 18.24 51.81
N LEU A 19 0.43 17.02 51.91
CA LEU A 19 0.34 15.98 50.88
C LEU A 19 -0.31 16.48 49.58
N THR A 20 0.14 16.00 48.42
CA THR A 20 -0.62 15.61 47.19
C THR A 20 0.36 15.58 46.01
N GLY A 21 0.71 14.43 45.41
CA GLY A 21 -0.01 13.71 44.36
C GLY A 21 0.98 13.39 43.21
N LEU A 22 1.48 12.15 43.12
CA LEU A 22 1.16 11.13 42.11
C LEU A 22 1.77 11.34 40.70
N LEU A 23 2.86 10.60 40.44
CA LEU A 23 3.31 9.94 39.19
C LEU A 23 3.01 10.63 37.84
N LEU A 24 4.04 11.21 37.19
CA LEU A 24 4.05 11.30 35.71
C LEU A 24 4.68 10.03 35.13
N ALA A 25 3.82 9.09 34.75
CA ALA A 25 4.19 7.89 34.00
C ALA A 25 4.59 8.26 32.57
N ALA A 26 5.76 7.77 32.14
CA ALA A 26 6.19 7.76 30.75
C ALA A 26 5.28 6.79 29.95
N ALA A 27 4.31 7.32 29.21
CA ALA A 27 3.50 6.53 28.29
C ALA A 27 4.10 6.61 26.89
N SER A 28 5.05 5.72 26.60
CA SER A 28 5.43 5.38 25.22
C SER A 28 4.21 4.80 24.52
N VAL A 29 3.61 5.58 23.63
CA VAL A 29 2.48 5.15 22.78
C VAL A 29 2.96 4.07 21.81
N LEU A 30 2.84 2.81 22.23
CA LEU A 30 2.89 1.64 21.35
C LEU A 30 1.54 1.55 20.63
N PHE A 31 1.34 2.35 19.59
CA PHE A 31 0.25 2.10 18.65
C PHE A 31 0.67 0.90 17.78
N PRO A 32 -0.05 -0.23 17.81
CA PRO A 32 0.18 -1.26 16.81
C PRO A 32 -0.24 -0.68 15.45
N VAL A 33 0.73 -0.42 14.58
CA VAL A 33 0.47 -0.17 13.16
C VAL A 33 -0.07 -1.46 12.58
N HIS A 34 -1.39 -1.65 12.64
CA HIS A 34 -2.05 -2.71 11.90
C HIS A 34 -1.92 -2.35 10.41
N ALA A 35 -0.94 -2.96 9.74
CA ALA A 35 -0.96 -3.04 8.30
C ALA A 35 -2.26 -3.76 7.92
N LYS A 36 -3.19 -3.03 7.28
CA LYS A 36 -4.38 -3.64 6.70
C LYS A 36 -3.91 -4.58 5.60
N GLU A 37 -3.79 -5.86 5.93
CA GLU A 37 -3.61 -6.91 4.95
C GLU A 37 -4.90 -6.94 4.14
N SER A 38 -4.85 -6.35 2.94
CA SER A 38 -5.99 -6.38 2.03
C SER A 38 -6.23 -7.85 1.72
N SER A 39 -7.33 -8.39 2.25
CA SER A 39 -7.78 -9.76 2.00
C SER A 39 -8.16 -9.87 0.52
N SER A 40 -7.17 -9.99 -0.37
CA SER A 40 -7.39 -10.17 -1.79
C SER A 40 -7.94 -11.58 -1.98
N SER A 41 -9.19 -11.69 -2.39
CA SER A 41 -9.77 -12.96 -2.81
C SER A 41 -8.94 -13.56 -3.96
N THR A 42 -8.97 -14.88 -4.15
CA THR A 42 -8.21 -15.56 -5.21
C THR A 42 -9.10 -15.99 -6.37
N VAL A 43 -8.50 -16.27 -7.52
CA VAL A 43 -9.15 -16.82 -8.71
C VAL A 43 -8.17 -17.70 -9.48
N ALA A 44 -8.59 -18.90 -9.91
CA ALA A 44 -7.76 -19.68 -10.82
C ALA A 44 -7.72 -19.02 -12.20
N LEU A 45 -6.60 -19.12 -12.92
CA LEU A 45 -6.47 -18.57 -14.26
C LEU A 45 -7.54 -19.14 -15.20
N THR A 46 -7.86 -20.43 -15.09
CA THR A 46 -8.91 -21.10 -15.86
C THR A 46 -10.32 -20.58 -15.59
N ASP A 47 -10.55 -19.96 -14.44
CA ASP A 47 -11.86 -19.40 -14.05
C ASP A 47 -12.04 -17.95 -14.52
N LEU A 48 -11.00 -17.33 -15.08
CA LEU A 48 -11.14 -16.02 -15.72
C LEU A 48 -11.96 -16.15 -17.01
N PRO A 49 -12.64 -15.08 -17.43
CA PRO A 49 -13.15 -14.99 -18.80
C PRO A 49 -12.05 -15.31 -19.80
N VAL A 50 -12.40 -15.93 -20.93
CA VAL A 50 -11.44 -16.35 -21.97
C VAL A 50 -10.53 -15.18 -22.41
N GLN A 51 -11.06 -13.97 -22.50
CA GLN A 51 -10.29 -12.76 -22.82
C GLN A 51 -9.23 -12.44 -21.76
N GLY A 52 -9.53 -12.71 -20.48
CA GLY A 52 -8.58 -12.54 -19.37
C GLY A 52 -7.45 -13.56 -19.45
N GLN A 53 -7.76 -14.82 -19.77
CA GLN A 53 -6.75 -15.86 -20.00
C GLN A 53 -5.82 -15.51 -21.16
N GLN A 54 -6.40 -15.03 -22.27
CA GLN A 54 -5.64 -14.55 -23.42
C GLN A 54 -4.73 -13.38 -23.03
N THR A 55 -5.26 -12.34 -22.37
CA THR A 55 -4.45 -11.20 -21.88
C THR A 55 -3.33 -11.67 -20.94
N TYR A 56 -3.58 -12.63 -20.06
CA TYR A 56 -2.53 -13.19 -19.20
C TYR A 56 -1.39 -13.80 -20.01
N ALA A 57 -1.70 -14.62 -21.03
CA ALA A 57 -0.70 -15.15 -21.94
C ALA A 57 0.03 -14.05 -22.74
N LEU A 58 -0.68 -12.98 -23.15
CA LEU A 58 -0.08 -11.80 -23.80
C LEU A 58 0.96 -11.12 -22.90
N ILE A 59 0.67 -11.02 -21.60
CA ILE A 59 1.57 -10.39 -20.63
C ILE A 59 2.89 -11.17 -20.55
N LEU A 60 2.81 -12.50 -20.46
CA LEU A 60 4.00 -13.36 -20.36
C LEU A 60 4.86 -13.31 -21.64
N ARG A 61 4.23 -13.28 -22.82
CA ARG A 61 4.97 -13.14 -24.09
C ARG A 61 5.42 -11.70 -24.40
N GLY A 62 4.87 -10.70 -23.70
CA GLY A 62 5.21 -9.29 -23.88
C GLY A 62 4.46 -8.56 -25.00
N GLY A 63 3.23 -8.99 -25.33
CA GLY A 63 2.38 -8.37 -26.35
C GLY A 63 2.35 -9.14 -27.69
N PRO A 64 1.87 -8.54 -28.79
CA PRO A 64 1.35 -7.18 -28.90
C PRO A 64 0.11 -6.94 -28.04
N PHE A 65 -0.08 -5.69 -27.60
CA PHE A 65 -1.26 -5.24 -26.87
C PHE A 65 -2.10 -4.32 -27.74
N GLU A 66 -3.43 -4.42 -27.61
CA GLU A 66 -4.39 -3.69 -28.46
C GLU A 66 -4.52 -2.22 -28.05
N PHE A 67 -4.34 -1.90 -26.77
CA PHE A 67 -4.59 -0.56 -26.25
C PHE A 67 -3.32 0.13 -25.79
N GLU A 68 -3.21 1.44 -26.05
CA GLU A 68 -2.05 2.28 -25.71
C GLU A 68 -1.70 2.30 -24.22
N LYS A 69 -2.70 2.04 -23.36
CA LYS A 69 -2.51 2.02 -21.91
C LYS A 69 -2.05 0.66 -21.39
N ASP A 70 -1.98 -0.36 -22.23
CA ASP A 70 -1.53 -1.68 -21.79
C ASP A 70 -0.01 -1.67 -21.55
N GLY A 71 0.39 -2.12 -20.37
CA GLY A 71 1.78 -2.12 -19.91
C GLY A 71 2.24 -0.82 -19.23
N VAL A 72 1.39 0.20 -19.12
CA VAL A 72 1.72 1.42 -18.35
C VAL A 72 1.71 1.13 -16.85
N VAL A 73 2.40 1.99 -16.08
CA VAL A 73 2.49 1.86 -14.63
C VAL A 73 1.12 2.05 -13.97
N PHE A 74 0.71 1.08 -13.16
CA PHE A 74 -0.44 1.19 -12.27
C PHE A 74 -0.01 1.76 -10.91
N GLY A 75 -0.70 2.80 -10.45
CA GLY A 75 -0.26 3.58 -9.29
C GLY A 75 -0.56 2.96 -7.92
N ASN A 76 -1.55 2.06 -7.82
CA ASN A 76 -2.05 1.49 -6.55
C ASN A 76 -2.30 2.57 -5.47
N ARG A 77 -2.98 3.68 -5.82
CA ARG A 77 -3.15 4.84 -4.92
C ARG A 77 -4.08 4.53 -3.75
N GLU A 78 -5.09 3.71 -4.02
CA GLU A 78 -6.12 3.23 -3.11
C GLU A 78 -5.60 2.10 -2.21
N ARG A 79 -4.38 1.60 -2.48
CA ARG A 79 -3.67 0.57 -1.69
C ARG A 79 -4.48 -0.72 -1.51
N LEU A 80 -5.21 -1.12 -2.56
CA LEU A 80 -5.95 -2.38 -2.58
C LEU A 80 -5.03 -3.58 -2.83
N LEU A 81 -3.90 -3.36 -3.51
CA LEU A 81 -2.83 -4.35 -3.68
C LEU A 81 -1.71 -4.14 -2.65
N PRO A 82 -0.88 -5.17 -2.35
CA PRO A 82 0.29 -5.02 -1.49
C PRO A 82 1.16 -3.83 -1.86
N ASN A 83 1.72 -3.16 -0.86
CA ASN A 83 2.52 -1.96 -1.06
C ASN A 83 3.92 -2.31 -1.61
N HIS A 84 4.28 -1.72 -2.74
CA HIS A 84 5.59 -1.86 -3.38
C HIS A 84 6.05 -0.50 -3.94
N LYS A 85 7.33 -0.42 -4.30
CA LYS A 85 7.92 0.77 -4.95
C LYS A 85 7.15 1.19 -6.20
N ARG A 86 7.14 2.49 -6.50
CA ARG A 86 6.53 3.02 -7.73
C ARG A 86 7.10 2.33 -8.96
N GLY A 87 6.23 1.99 -9.92
CA GLY A 87 6.62 1.27 -11.14
C GLY A 87 6.61 -0.26 -11.01
N TYR A 88 6.34 -0.80 -9.82
CA TYR A 88 6.22 -2.24 -9.62
C TYR A 88 5.02 -2.85 -10.34
N TYR A 89 3.88 -2.15 -10.35
CA TYR A 89 2.66 -2.64 -10.99
C TYR A 89 2.45 -2.07 -12.39
N ARG A 90 1.91 -2.89 -13.29
CA ARG A 90 1.48 -2.50 -14.64
C ARG A 90 0.08 -3.01 -14.95
N GLU A 91 -0.70 -2.22 -15.68
CA GLU A 91 -2.08 -2.57 -16.05
C GLU A 91 -2.20 -3.06 -17.50
N TYR A 92 -3.14 -3.96 -17.73
CA TYR A 92 -3.45 -4.52 -19.04
C TYR A 92 -4.97 -4.65 -19.19
N THR A 93 -5.46 -4.31 -20.37
CA THR A 93 -6.88 -4.37 -20.69
C THR A 93 -7.31 -5.82 -20.92
N VAL A 94 -8.42 -6.20 -20.29
CA VAL A 94 -9.13 -7.42 -20.63
C VAL A 94 -10.34 -7.02 -21.46
N LYS A 95 -10.38 -7.46 -22.72
CA LYS A 95 -11.42 -7.06 -23.65
C LYS A 95 -12.79 -7.56 -23.19
N THR A 96 -13.78 -6.67 -23.16
CA THR A 96 -15.19 -7.06 -23.00
C THR A 96 -15.78 -7.31 -24.38
N PRO A 97 -16.33 -8.51 -24.67
CA PRO A 97 -16.98 -8.78 -25.96
C PRO A 97 -18.05 -7.74 -26.31
N GLY A 98 -18.07 -7.29 -27.57
CA GLY A 98 -19.01 -6.28 -28.07
C GLY A 98 -18.72 -4.84 -27.64
N SER A 99 -17.75 -4.60 -26.75
CA SER A 99 -17.36 -3.25 -26.36
C SER A 99 -16.53 -2.57 -27.44
N ARG A 100 -16.86 -1.30 -27.74
CA ARG A 100 -16.05 -0.41 -28.59
C ARG A 100 -14.95 0.33 -27.84
N ASN A 101 -15.01 0.31 -26.51
CA ASN A 101 -14.02 0.92 -25.62
C ASN A 101 -13.27 -0.17 -24.83
N ARG A 102 -12.28 0.24 -24.04
CA ARG A 102 -11.47 -0.65 -23.18
C ARG A 102 -12.28 -1.45 -22.14
N GLY A 103 -13.53 -1.09 -21.87
CA GLY A 103 -14.33 -1.70 -20.80
C GLY A 103 -13.76 -1.46 -19.40
N GLN A 104 -14.26 -2.21 -18.42
CA GLN A 104 -13.91 -2.08 -16.99
C GLN A 104 -12.91 -3.14 -16.50
N ARG A 105 -12.71 -4.21 -17.27
CA ARG A 105 -11.94 -5.38 -16.85
C ARG A 105 -10.45 -5.17 -17.09
N ARG A 106 -9.61 -5.50 -16.11
CA ARG A 106 -8.15 -5.35 -16.20
C ARG A 106 -7.44 -6.50 -15.53
N ILE A 107 -6.22 -6.76 -15.99
CA ILE A 107 -5.20 -7.50 -15.23
C ILE A 107 -4.13 -6.50 -14.80
N VAL A 108 -3.75 -6.54 -13.52
CA VAL A 108 -2.64 -5.77 -12.97
C VAL A 108 -1.57 -6.75 -12.50
N CYS A 109 -0.38 -6.68 -13.09
CA CYS A 109 0.74 -7.54 -12.72
C CYS A 109 1.83 -6.74 -12.01
N GLY A 110 2.37 -7.31 -10.93
CA GLY A 110 3.51 -6.79 -10.20
C GLY A 110 4.81 -7.51 -10.60
N GLY A 111 5.94 -6.83 -10.45
CA GLY A 111 7.27 -7.40 -10.66
C GLY A 111 7.90 -7.01 -11.99
N VAL A 112 8.76 -7.89 -12.50
CA VAL A 112 9.50 -7.65 -13.75
C VAL A 112 8.56 -7.86 -14.94
N PRO A 113 8.55 -6.96 -15.96
CA PRO A 113 7.76 -7.18 -17.17
C PRO A 113 8.03 -8.55 -17.80
N ARG A 114 6.97 -9.20 -18.31
CA ARG A 114 6.99 -10.56 -18.91
C ARG A 114 7.26 -11.72 -17.94
N THR A 115 7.77 -11.43 -16.75
CA THR A 115 8.03 -12.40 -15.67
C THR A 115 7.45 -11.88 -14.35
N PRO A 116 6.12 -11.66 -14.29
CA PRO A 116 5.49 -11.05 -13.13
C PRO A 116 5.53 -11.97 -11.91
N ASP A 117 5.78 -11.40 -10.73
CA ASP A 117 5.78 -12.14 -9.47
C ASP A 117 4.36 -12.58 -9.08
N THR A 118 3.37 -11.72 -9.38
CA THR A 118 1.96 -11.96 -9.13
C THR A 118 1.10 -11.09 -10.05
N CYS A 119 -0.08 -11.59 -10.41
CA CYS A 119 -1.07 -10.84 -11.18
C CYS A 119 -2.42 -10.85 -10.47
N TYR A 120 -3.19 -9.78 -10.68
CA TYR A 120 -4.50 -9.56 -10.09
C TYR A 120 -5.51 -9.23 -11.18
N TYR A 121 -6.71 -9.76 -11.07
CA TYR A 121 -7.83 -9.46 -11.95
C TYR A 121 -8.80 -8.51 -11.25
N THR A 122 -9.29 -7.51 -11.99
CA THR A 122 -10.41 -6.65 -11.60
C THR A 122 -11.47 -6.70 -12.70
N ALA A 123 -12.73 -6.86 -12.30
CA ALA A 123 -13.87 -6.82 -13.21
C ALA A 123 -14.59 -5.45 -13.22
N ASP A 124 -14.23 -4.59 -12.28
CA ASP A 124 -14.98 -3.42 -11.81
C ASP A 124 -14.12 -2.15 -11.78
N HIS A 125 -13.18 -2.04 -12.72
CA HIS A 125 -12.33 -0.86 -12.91
C HIS A 125 -11.58 -0.43 -11.63
N TYR A 126 -10.85 -1.39 -11.06
CA TYR A 126 -9.98 -1.23 -9.88
C TYR A 126 -10.72 -1.03 -8.55
N ALA A 127 -12.05 -1.23 -8.49
CA ALA A 127 -12.78 -1.17 -7.23
C ALA A 127 -12.52 -2.39 -6.33
N SER A 128 -12.27 -3.57 -6.93
CA SER A 128 -11.83 -4.78 -6.22
C SER A 128 -10.83 -5.59 -7.03
N PHE A 129 -10.07 -6.45 -6.35
CA PHE A 129 -9.05 -7.30 -6.95
C PHE A 129 -9.13 -8.74 -6.46
N ARG A 130 -8.88 -9.66 -7.40
CA ARG A 130 -8.67 -11.08 -7.13
C ARG A 130 -7.27 -11.49 -7.56
N LYS A 131 -6.48 -12.10 -6.68
CA LYS A 131 -5.16 -12.66 -7.04
C LYS A 131 -5.35 -13.85 -7.97
N ILE A 132 -4.69 -13.83 -9.13
CA ILE A 132 -4.72 -14.90 -10.11
C ILE A 132 -3.74 -16.00 -9.68
N LEU A 133 -4.23 -17.23 -9.62
CA LEU A 133 -3.43 -18.43 -9.41
C LEU A 133 -3.27 -19.12 -10.78
N PRO A 134 -2.07 -19.11 -11.38
CA PRO A 134 -1.83 -19.68 -12.71
C PRO A 134 -1.89 -21.21 -12.74
#